data_AF-A0A948QZ05-F1
#
_entry.id   AF-A0A948QZ05-F1
#
_cell.length_a   1.000
_cell.length_b   1.000
_cell.length_c   1.000
_cell.angle_alpha   90.00
_cell.angle_beta   90.00
_cell.angle_gamma   90.00
#
_symmetry.space_group_name_H-M   'P 1'
#
loop_
_entity.id
_entity.type
_entity.pdbx_description
1 polymer ?
#
loop_
_entity_poly.entity_id
_entity_poly.type
_entity_poly.pdbx_seq_one_letter_code
_entity_poly.pdbx_strand_id
1 'polypeptide(L)' 'MYNWSTDEEKLKRNYPQEYQKWRLLQLINYGLDGEKIDCKLLKKHWPEIRKEILDKKIKEY' A
#
# COMPACT_ATOMS: atom_id res chain seq x y z
N MET A 1 1.67 -3.68 -12.62
CA MET A 1 2.01 -5.12 -12.82
C MET A 1 0.94 -5.73 -13.73
N TYR A 2 1.33 -6.38 -14.83
CA TYR A 2 0.41 -6.74 -15.92
C TYR A 2 -0.40 -8.05 -15.71
N ASN A 3 -0.32 -8.71 -14.54
CA ASN A 3 -0.89 -10.06 -14.33
C ASN A 3 -1.69 -10.29 -13.03
N TRP A 4 -2.17 -9.24 -12.36
CA TRP A 4 -3.16 -9.42 -11.28
C TRP A 4 -4.39 -8.57 -11.57
N SER A 5 -5.43 -9.19 -12.12
CA SER A 5 -6.79 -8.66 -12.07
C SER A 5 -7.31 -8.77 -10.62
N THR A 6 -6.68 -8.06 -9.69
CA THR A 6 -7.28 -7.82 -8.38
C THR A 6 -8.45 -6.89 -8.63
N ASP A 7 -9.67 -7.38 -8.48
CA ASP A 7 -10.89 -6.57 -8.54
C ASP A 7 -10.84 -5.51 -7.41
N GLU A 8 -10.20 -4.36 -7.68
CA GLU A 8 -10.05 -3.26 -6.72
C GLU A 8 -11.41 -2.84 -6.16
N GLU A 9 -12.45 -2.85 -6.98
CA GLU A 9 -13.81 -2.53 -6.55
C GLU A 9 -14.36 -3.52 -5.52
N LYS A 10 -14.12 -4.83 -5.72
CA LYS A 10 -14.54 -5.86 -4.76
C LYS A 10 -13.70 -5.80 -3.49
N LEU A 11 -12.40 -5.55 -3.61
CA LEU A 11 -11.50 -5.43 -2.45
C LEU A 11 -11.88 -4.20 -1.62
N LYS A 12 -12.15 -3.06 -2.27
CA LYS A 12 -12.60 -1.84 -1.61
C LYS A 12 -13.95 -2.01 -0.93
N ARG A 13 -14.88 -2.73 -1.56
CA ARG A 13 -16.23 -2.97 -1.02
C ARG A 13 -16.24 -3.97 0.14
N ASN A 14 -15.53 -5.09 0.00
CA ASN A 14 -15.61 -6.19 0.95
C ASN A 14 -14.56 -6.06 2.06
N TYR A 15 -13.39 -5.50 1.76
CA TYR A 15 -12.22 -5.45 2.65
C TYR A 15 -11.54 -4.07 2.61
N PRO A 16 -12.22 -3.00 3.06
CA PRO A 16 -11.71 -1.63 2.95
C PRO A 16 -10.40 -1.40 3.72
N GLN A 17 -10.13 -2.18 4.76
CA GLN A 17 -8.87 -2.11 5.52
C GLN A 17 -7.71 -2.76 4.75
N GLU A 18 -7.95 -3.91 4.12
CA GLU A 18 -6.93 -4.59 3.30
C GLU A 18 -6.65 -3.82 2.02
N TYR A 19 -7.67 -3.21 1.42
CA TYR A 19 -7.51 -2.29 0.30
C TYR A 19 -6.58 -1.13 0.65
N GLN A 20 -6.71 -0.53 1.85
CA GLN A 20 -5.82 0.55 2.29
C GLN A 20 -4.37 0.08 2.43
N LYS A 21 -4.14 -1.10 3.03
CA LYS A 21 -2.79 -1.69 3.14
C LYS A 21 -2.19 -1.96 1.76
N TRP A 22 -2.95 -2.61 0.89
CA TRP A 22 -2.55 -2.92 -0.47
C TRP A 22 -2.20 -1.64 -1.26
N ARG A 23 -3.04 -0.60 -1.16
CA ARG A 23 -2.79 0.69 -1.82
C ARG A 23 -1.51 1.34 -1.29
N LEU A 24 -1.30 1.36 0.03
CA LEU A 24 -0.05 1.85 0.62
C LEU A 24 1.17 1.07 0.10
N LEU A 25 1.10 -0.27 0.06
CA LEU A 25 2.16 -1.11 -0.50
C LEU A 25 2.44 -0.82 -1.97
N GLN A 26 1.41 -0.64 -2.79
CA GLN A 26 1.58 -0.28 -4.20
C GLN A 26 2.26 1.09 -4.35
N LEU A 27 1.78 2.09 -3.60
CA LEU A 27 2.33 3.45 -3.62
C LEU A 27 3.79 3.49 -3.16
N ILE A 28 4.13 2.70 -2.13
CA ILE A 28 5.50 2.62 -1.60
C ILE A 28 6.43 1.89 -2.57
N ASN A 29 6.00 0.77 -3.17
CA ASN A 29 6.84 -0.04 -4.04
C ASN A 29 7.00 0.53 -5.45
N TYR A 30 5.93 1.09 -6.02
CA TYR A 30 5.89 1.52 -7.43
C TYR A 30 5.88 3.03 -7.60
N GLY A 31 5.81 3.77 -6.50
CA GLY A 31 5.82 5.22 -6.51
C GLY A 31 4.43 5.83 -6.57
N LEU A 32 4.40 7.13 -6.29
CA LEU A 32 3.19 7.86 -5.97
C LEU A 32 2.38 8.33 -7.18
N ASP A 33 2.92 8.27 -8.40
CA ASP A 33 2.31 8.85 -9.63
C ASP A 33 1.76 10.30 -9.42
N GLY A 34 2.30 11.04 -8.44
CA GLY A 34 1.84 12.38 -8.04
C GLY A 34 0.85 12.45 -6.87
N GLU A 35 0.36 11.32 -6.34
CA GLU A 35 -0.47 11.28 -5.12
C GLU A 35 0.35 11.50 -3.84
N LYS A 36 -0.28 12.02 -2.78
CA LYS A 36 0.36 12.15 -1.46
C LYS A 36 -0.12 11.01 -0.56
N ILE A 37 0.82 10.29 0.06
CA ILE A 37 0.48 9.33 1.11
C ILE A 37 0.02 10.10 2.35
N ASP A 38 -1.11 9.70 2.92
CA ASP A 38 -1.53 10.19 4.23
C ASP A 38 -0.61 9.62 5.31
N CYS A 39 0.20 10.48 5.92
CA CYS A 39 1.18 10.08 6.93
C CYS A 39 0.54 9.47 8.19
N LYS A 40 -0.70 9.82 8.54
CA LYS A 40 -1.38 9.24 9.71
C LYS A 40 -1.78 7.79 9.42
N LEU A 41 -2.34 7.56 8.24
CA LEU A 41 -2.70 6.23 7.77
C LEU A 41 -1.46 5.34 7.64
N LEU A 42 -0.38 5.90 7.07
CA LEU A 42 0.89 5.22 6.93
C LEU A 42 1.43 4.79 8.28
N LYS A 43 1.54 5.71 9.25
CA LYS A 43 2.03 5.37 10.61
C LYS A 43 1.19 4.30 11.30
N LYS A 44 -0.14 4.33 11.09
CA LYS A 44 -1.05 3.34 11.67
C LYS A 44 -0.80 1.93 11.14
N HIS A 45 -0.57 1.79 9.83
CA HIS A 45 -0.38 0.49 9.19
C HIS A 45 1.09 0.12 8.96
N TRP A 46 2.03 1.03 9.25
CA TRP A 46 3.48 0.84 9.15
C TRP A 46 4.00 -0.47 9.73
N PRO A 47 3.66 -0.87 10.98
CA PRO A 47 4.19 -2.10 11.56
C PRO A 47 3.75 -3.36 10.81
N GLU A 48 2.63 -3.32 10.10
CA GLU A 48 2.09 -4.42 9.31
C GLU A 48 2.71 -4.43 7.91
N ILE A 49 2.66 -3.29 7.22
CA ILE A 49 3.11 -3.20 5.82
C ILE A 49 4.64 -3.26 5.69
N ARG A 50 5.41 -2.79 6.69
CA ARG A 50 6.88 -2.72 6.59
C ARG A 50 7.52 -4.09 6.31
N LYS A 51 6.88 -5.17 6.75
CA LYS A 51 7.35 -6.55 6.51
C LYS A 51 7.06 -7.04 5.09
N GLU A 52 6.05 -6.47 4.44
CA GLU A 52 5.58 -6.86 3.10
C GLU A 52 6.14 -5.99 1.98
N ILE A 53 6.82 -4.88 2.33
CA ILE A 53 7.46 -4.03 1.33
C ILE A 53 8.60 -4.81 0.65
N LEU A 54 8.58 -4.80 -0.68
CA LEU A 54 9.58 -5.48 -1.52
C LEU A 54 10.86 -4.67 -1.64
N ASP A 55 10.76 -3.33 -1.56
CA ASP A 55 11.90 -2.44 -1.64
C ASP A 55 12.70 -2.38 -0.33
N LYS A 56 13.87 -3.04 -0.35
CA LYS A 56 14.79 -3.11 0.81
C LYS A 56 15.55 -1.81 1.08
N LYS A 57 15.42 -0.78 0.23
CA LYS A 57 16.15 0.50 0.39
C LYS A 57 15.34 1.56 1.13
N ILE A 58 14.14 1.24 1.58
CA ILE A 58 13.36 2.15 2.43
C ILE A 58 14.12 2.38 3.73
N LYS A 59 14.66 3.59 3.88
CA LYS A 59 15.32 4.02 5.12
C LYS A 59 14.34 3.93 6.27
N GLU A 60 14.79 3.41 7.40
CA GLU A 60 14.01 3.41 8.64
C GLU A 60 13.76 4.87 9.04
N TYR A 61 12.51 5.32 8.94
CA TYR A 61 12.05 6.62 9.41
C TYR A 61 11.43 6.51 10.80
#